data_AF-A0A3Q9XUR8-F1
#
_entry.id   AF-A0A3Q9XUR8-F1
#
_cell.length_a   1.000
_cell.length_b   1.000
_cell.length_c   1.000
_cell.angle_alpha   90.00
_cell.angle_beta   90.00
_cell.angle_gamma   90.00
#
_symmetry.space_group_name_H-M   'P 1'
#
loop_
_entity.id
_entity.type
_entity.pdbx_description
1 polymer ?
#
loop_
_entity_poly.entity_id
_entity_poly.type
_entity_poly.pdbx_seq_one_letter_code
_entity_poly.pdbx_strand_id
1 'polypeptide(L)'
;MLTLEAPVLSLEDAGQGLFILDSTWRYAEKMLKFVERHAELPKRSLPSHFRTAYPRRQEDCIDPARGLASIEAIYVAYTLLGRDTTQVLSHYHWKEDFLKINGFEKKG
;
A
#
# COMPACT_ATOMS: atom_id res chain seq x y z
N MET A 1 11.14 0.34 0.43
CA MET A 1 10.24 -0.63 1.08
C MET A 1 9.15 0.12 1.81
N LEU A 2 7.89 -0.30 1.64
CA LEU A 2 6.77 0.28 2.39
C LEU A 2 6.75 -0.22 3.85
N THR A 3 6.53 0.69 4.79
CA THR A 3 6.39 0.43 6.24
C THR A 3 5.55 1.53 6.90
N LEU A 4 5.01 1.29 8.10
CA LEU A 4 4.06 2.20 8.76
C LEU A 4 4.72 3.46 9.35
N GLU A 5 5.95 3.34 9.88
CA GLU A 5 6.62 4.39 10.65
C GLU A 5 7.83 4.95 9.90
N ALA A 6 7.62 5.42 8.68
CA ALA A 6 8.67 6.00 7.84
C ALA A 6 8.22 7.33 7.20
N PRO A 7 9.14 8.13 6.64
CA PRO A 7 8.78 9.30 5.86
C PRO A 7 7.79 8.95 4.74
N VAL A 8 6.83 9.83 4.50
CA VAL A 8 5.79 9.61 3.49
C VAL A 8 6.43 9.53 2.10
N LEU A 9 6.03 8.53 1.33
CA LEU A 9 6.42 8.36 -0.06
C LEU A 9 6.03 9.60 -0.87
N SER A 10 6.96 10.11 -1.69
CA SER A 10 6.73 11.31 -2.50
C SER A 10 7.22 11.13 -3.94
N LEU A 11 6.98 12.14 -4.77
CA LEU A 11 7.48 12.18 -6.16
C LEU A 11 9.00 12.12 -6.27
N GLU A 12 9.74 12.49 -5.22
CA GLU A 12 11.21 12.36 -5.18
C GLU A 12 11.66 10.89 -5.29
N ASP A 13 10.79 9.94 -4.92
CA ASP A 13 11.06 8.52 -4.99
C ASP A 13 10.65 7.90 -6.35
N ALA A 14 10.13 8.68 -7.30
CA ALA A 14 9.55 8.19 -8.57
C ALA A 14 10.52 7.34 -9.41
N GLY A 15 11.82 7.67 -9.37
CA GLY A 15 12.89 6.95 -10.07
C GLY A 15 13.34 5.63 -9.42
N GLN A 16 12.81 5.26 -8.25
CA GLN A 16 13.21 4.05 -7.52
C GLN A 16 12.22 2.89 -7.73
N GLY A 17 12.69 1.64 -7.59
CA GLY A 17 11.79 0.48 -7.55
C GLY A 17 10.85 0.52 -6.33
N LEU A 18 9.66 -0.10 -6.45
CA LEU A 18 8.76 -0.29 -5.31
C LEU A 18 8.95 -1.70 -4.74
N PHE A 19 9.22 -1.80 -3.44
CA PHE A 19 9.37 -3.07 -2.72
C PHE A 19 8.33 -3.17 -1.61
N ILE A 20 7.57 -4.27 -1.60
CA ILE A 20 6.51 -4.57 -0.64
C ILE A 20 6.74 -5.98 -0.09
N LEU A 21 6.63 -6.12 1.23
CA LEU A 21 6.61 -7.42 1.88
C LEU A 21 5.17 -7.87 2.08
N ASP A 22 4.70 -8.73 1.19
CA ASP A 22 3.40 -9.38 1.33
C ASP A 22 3.55 -10.60 2.24
N SER A 23 3.00 -10.51 3.46
CA SER A 23 3.16 -11.54 4.47
C SER A 23 1.96 -11.60 5.40
N THR A 24 1.74 -12.74 6.01
CA THR A 24 0.84 -12.82 7.17
C THR A 24 1.55 -12.26 8.40
N TRP A 25 0.79 -11.78 9.39
CA TRP A 25 1.35 -11.26 10.65
C TRP A 25 2.35 -12.21 11.31
N ARG A 26 2.09 -13.53 11.24
CA ARG A 26 2.97 -14.57 11.78
C ARG A 26 4.35 -14.60 11.12
N TYR A 27 4.46 -14.26 9.84
CA TYR A 27 5.72 -14.34 9.09
C TYR A 27 6.37 -12.98 8.80
N ALA A 28 5.64 -11.88 8.99
CA ALA A 28 6.09 -10.53 8.69
C ALA A 28 7.43 -10.20 9.36
N GLU A 29 7.56 -10.48 10.66
CA GLU A 29 8.79 -10.19 11.41
C GLU A 29 9.99 -10.99 10.88
N LYS A 30 9.80 -12.27 10.54
CA LYS A 30 10.86 -13.13 10.02
C LYS A 30 11.32 -12.68 8.64
N MET A 31 10.38 -12.30 7.77
CA MET A 31 10.69 -11.80 6.43
C MET A 31 11.39 -10.44 6.49
N LEU A 32 10.95 -9.54 7.38
CA LEU A 32 11.60 -8.26 7.61
C LEU A 32 13.06 -8.44 8.02
N LYS A 33 13.33 -9.26 9.04
CA LYS A 33 14.70 -9.60 9.48
C LYS A 33 15.53 -10.26 8.39
N PHE A 34 14.92 -11.00 7.47
CA PHE A 34 15.64 -11.56 6.33
C PHE A 34 16.07 -10.46 5.37
N VAL A 35 15.15 -9.58 4.97
CA VAL A 35 15.46 -8.49 4.03
C VAL A 35 16.49 -7.52 4.60
N GLU A 36 16.32 -7.09 5.85
CA GLU A 36 17.23 -6.13 6.51
C GLU A 36 18.65 -6.68 6.67
N ARG A 37 18.83 -8.00 6.67
CA ARG A 37 20.17 -8.63 6.68
C ARG A 37 20.86 -8.67 5.32
N HIS A 38 20.11 -8.57 4.22
CA HIS A 38 20.64 -8.75 2.87
C HIS A 38 20.62 -7.48 2.02
N ALA A 39 19.81 -6.48 2.39
CA ALA A 39 19.70 -5.23 1.67
C ALA A 39 19.32 -4.07 2.59
N GLU A 40 19.99 -2.94 2.40
CA GLU A 40 19.55 -1.66 2.95
C GLU A 40 18.58 -1.01 1.98
N LEU A 41 17.29 -1.04 2.29
CA LEU A 41 16.24 -0.47 1.45
C LEU A 41 15.71 0.82 2.10
N PRO A 42 15.61 1.94 1.35
CA PRO A 42 14.93 3.13 1.83
C PRO A 42 13.52 2.81 2.31
N LYS A 43 13.21 3.19 3.54
CA LYS A 43 11.88 2.97 4.14
C LYS A 43 10.98 4.17 3.83
N ARG A 44 9.75 3.90 3.41
CA ARG A 44 8.71 4.90 3.15
C ARG A 44 7.37 4.43 3.69
N SER A 45 6.52 5.37 4.08
CA SER A 45 5.13 5.10 4.46
C SER A 45 4.16 5.64 3.42
N LEU A 46 2.91 5.18 3.51
CA LEU A 46 1.80 5.78 2.79
C LEU A 46 1.07 6.77 3.71
N PRO A 47 0.46 7.83 3.16
CA PRO A 47 -0.38 8.72 3.95
C PRO A 47 -1.46 7.96 4.72
N SER A 48 -1.58 8.25 6.02
CA SER A 48 -2.48 7.51 6.93
C SER A 48 -3.97 7.76 6.71
N HIS A 49 -4.33 8.71 5.84
CA HIS A 49 -5.73 9.04 5.54
C HIS A 49 -6.38 8.10 4.52
N PHE A 50 -5.60 7.26 3.82
CA PHE A 50 -6.14 6.28 2.89
C PHE A 50 -6.85 5.14 3.64
N ARG A 51 -8.00 4.73 3.10
CA ARG A 51 -8.89 3.72 3.69
C ARG A 51 -9.04 2.55 2.75
N THR A 52 -9.07 1.34 3.31
CA THR A 52 -9.33 0.12 2.54
C THR A 52 -10.81 0.02 2.17
N ALA A 53 -11.11 -0.52 0.99
CA ALA A 53 -12.42 -1.06 0.64
C ALA A 53 -12.38 -2.59 0.43
N TYR A 54 -11.25 -3.21 0.76
CA TYR A 54 -11.08 -4.65 0.65
C TYR A 54 -12.08 -5.39 1.57
N PRO A 55 -12.88 -6.33 1.05
CA PRO A 55 -14.05 -6.89 1.75
C PRO A 55 -13.72 -7.88 2.88
N ARG A 56 -12.44 -8.08 3.24
CA ARG A 56 -12.11 -8.94 4.39
C ARG A 56 -12.33 -8.20 5.70
N ARG A 57 -13.15 -8.81 6.57
CA ARG A 57 -13.14 -8.54 8.00
C ARG A 57 -12.01 -9.35 8.63
N GLN A 58 -10.87 -8.73 8.92
CA GLN A 58 -9.92 -9.30 9.87
C GLN A 58 -10.46 -8.98 11.26
N GLU A 59 -10.98 -9.98 11.97
CA GLU A 59 -11.54 -9.83 13.32
C GLU A 59 -10.45 -9.47 14.37
N ASP A 60 -9.18 -9.72 14.05
CA ASP A 60 -8.03 -9.50 14.95
C ASP A 60 -7.29 -8.16 14.72
N CYS A 61 -7.79 -7.26 13.85
CA CYS A 61 -7.10 -6.00 13.57
C CYS A 61 -7.57 -4.89 14.53
N ILE A 62 -6.63 -4.23 15.21
CA ILE A 62 -6.88 -3.14 16.17
C ILE A 62 -7.51 -1.91 15.47
N ASP A 63 -7.30 -1.75 14.16
CA ASP A 63 -8.05 -0.81 13.33
C ASP A 63 -8.18 -1.36 11.89
N PRO A 64 -9.25 -2.11 11.59
CA PRO A 64 -9.43 -2.74 10.29
C PRO A 64 -9.62 -1.74 9.15
N ALA A 65 -9.89 -0.46 9.45
CA ALA A 65 -10.04 0.59 8.44
C ALA A 65 -8.70 1.15 7.93
N ARG A 66 -7.59 0.95 8.67
CA ARG A 66 -6.25 1.48 8.33
C ARG A 66 -5.35 0.50 7.57
N GLY A 67 -5.67 -0.79 7.56
CA GLY A 67 -4.87 -1.81 6.88
C GLY A 67 -5.22 -1.91 5.41
N LEU A 68 -4.54 -1.15 4.54
CA LEU A 68 -4.65 -1.34 3.09
C LEU A 68 -4.23 -2.76 2.71
N ALA A 69 -5.00 -3.39 1.82
CA ALA A 69 -4.55 -4.59 1.14
C ALA A 69 -3.30 -4.29 0.30
N SER A 70 -2.45 -5.28 0.06
CA SER A 70 -1.19 -5.09 -0.68
C SER A 70 -1.40 -4.42 -2.04
N ILE A 71 -2.50 -4.74 -2.75
CA ILE A 71 -2.83 -4.11 -4.03
C ILE A 71 -3.32 -2.65 -3.90
N GLU A 72 -4.03 -2.30 -2.81
CA GLU A 72 -4.42 -0.92 -2.52
C GLU A 72 -3.19 -0.07 -2.19
N ALA A 73 -2.26 -0.64 -1.41
CA ALA A 73 -0.98 -0.01 -1.12
C ALA A 73 -0.17 0.23 -2.40
N ILE A 74 -0.16 -0.72 -3.35
CA ILE A 74 0.45 -0.55 -4.68
C ILE A 74 -0.23 0.59 -5.44
N TYR A 75 -1.56 0.62 -5.49
CA TYR A 75 -2.30 1.66 -6.19
C TYR A 75 -1.98 3.06 -5.64
N VAL A 76 -2.02 3.22 -4.32
CA VAL A 76 -1.67 4.47 -3.64
C VAL A 76 -0.22 4.85 -3.94
N ALA A 77 0.71 3.91 -3.79
CA ALA A 77 2.12 4.18 -4.06
C ALA A 77 2.34 4.64 -5.51
N TYR A 78 1.71 3.97 -6.48
CA TYR A 78 1.81 4.34 -7.89
C TYR A 78 1.23 5.72 -8.15
N THR A 79 0.10 6.05 -7.51
CA THR A 79 -0.51 7.38 -7.60
C THR A 79 0.44 8.47 -7.08
N LEU A 80 1.04 8.26 -5.90
CA LEU A 80 1.99 9.22 -5.30
C LEU A 80 3.28 9.37 -6.14
N LEU A 81 3.69 8.30 -6.82
CA LEU A 81 4.88 8.28 -7.68
C LEU A 81 4.60 8.73 -9.11
N GLY A 82 3.37 9.13 -9.45
CA GLY A 82 3.00 9.56 -10.80
C GLY A 82 3.03 8.43 -11.85
N ARG A 83 2.83 7.18 -11.43
CA ARG A 83 2.82 5.99 -12.29
C ARG A 83 1.42 5.69 -12.81
N ASP A 84 1.35 4.98 -13.93
CA ASP A 84 0.08 4.53 -14.48
C ASP A 84 -0.61 3.53 -13.54
N THR A 85 -1.85 3.84 -13.14
CA THR A 85 -2.69 3.01 -12.28
C THR A 85 -3.88 2.39 -13.01
N THR A 86 -4.00 2.62 -14.33
CA THR A 86 -5.21 2.30 -15.12
C THR A 86 -5.66 0.85 -14.99
N GLN A 87 -4.73 -0.10 -14.91
CA GLN A 87 -5.02 -1.53 -14.84
C GLN A 87 -4.79 -2.15 -13.45
N VAL A 88 -4.28 -1.40 -12.47
CA VAL A 88 -3.86 -1.94 -11.16
C VAL A 88 -5.03 -2.59 -10.41
N LEU A 89 -6.22 -1.98 -10.49
CA LEU A 89 -7.43 -2.46 -9.80
C LEU A 89 -8.48 -3.08 -10.74
N SER A 90 -8.16 -3.31 -12.03
CA SER A 90 -9.16 -3.62 -13.06
C SER A 90 -9.99 -4.88 -12.76
N HIS A 91 -9.39 -5.86 -12.09
CA HIS A 91 -9.99 -7.16 -11.77
C HIS A 91 -10.57 -7.27 -10.34
N TYR A 92 -10.58 -6.19 -9.56
CA TYR A 92 -11.09 -6.20 -8.19
C TYR A 92 -12.51 -5.61 -8.13
N HIS A 93 -13.48 -6.39 -7.66
CA HIS A 93 -14.89 -6.01 -7.63
C HIS A 93 -15.20 -4.81 -6.72
N TRP A 94 -14.40 -4.59 -5.68
CA TRP A 94 -14.51 -3.47 -4.73
C TRP A 94 -13.73 -2.21 -5.17
N LYS A 95 -13.14 -2.22 -6.37
CA LYS A 95 -12.31 -1.10 -6.84
C LYS A 95 -13.05 0.25 -6.80
N GLU A 96 -14.33 0.27 -7.19
CA GLU A 96 -15.10 1.52 -7.25
C GLU A 96 -15.29 2.12 -5.85
N ASP A 97 -15.54 1.27 -4.85
CA ASP A 97 -15.63 1.71 -3.46
C ASP A 97 -14.30 2.27 -2.96
N PHE A 98 -13.18 1.61 -3.30
CA PHE A 98 -11.85 2.10 -2.94
C PHE A 98 -11.54 3.46 -3.57
N LEU A 99 -11.80 3.61 -4.87
CA LEU A 99 -11.56 4.86 -5.59
C LEU A 99 -12.44 5.99 -5.02
N LYS A 100 -13.70 5.70 -4.74
CA LYS A 100 -14.66 6.66 -4.19
C LYS A 100 -14.29 7.11 -2.79
N ILE A 101 -14.02 6.18 -1.87
CA ILE A 101 -13.72 6.50 -0.46
C ILE A 101 -12.43 7.34 -0.35
N ASN A 102 -11.48 7.15 -1.26
CA ASN A 102 -10.19 7.84 -1.26
C ASN A 102 -10.11 9.03 -2.22
N GLY A 103 -11.22 9.39 -2.90
CA GLY A 103 -11.26 10.55 -3.80
C GLY A 103 -10.43 10.42 -5.08
N PHE A 104 -10.19 9.19 -5.55
CA PHE A 104 -9.50 8.91 -6.81
C PHE A 104 -10.43 8.93 -8.04
N GLU A 105 -11.69 9.29 -7.86
CA GLU A 105 -12.63 9.47 -8.97
C GLU A 105 -12.06 10.47 -9.98
N LYS A 106 -11.87 10.03 -11.22
CA LYS A 106 -11.54 10.95 -12.31
C LYS A 106 -12.75 11.87 -12.48
N LYS A 107 -12.58 13.17 -12.21
CA LYS A 107 -13.54 14.17 -12.67
C LYS A 107 -13.59 14.03 -14.20
N GLY A 108 -14.74 13.62 -14.72
CA GLY A 108 -15.00 13.52 -16.15
C GLY A 108 -14.84 14.85 -16.86
#